data_AF-J1I4Q4-F1
#
_entry.id   AF-J1I4Q4-F1
#
_cell.length_a   1.000
_cell.length_b   1.000
_cell.length_c   1.000
_cell.angle_alpha   90.00
_cell.angle_beta   90.00
_cell.angle_gamma   90.00
#
_symmetry.space_group_name_H-M   'P 1'
#
loop_
_entity.id
_entity.type
_entity.pdbx_description
1 polymer ?
#
loop_
_entity_poly.entity_id
_entity_poly.type
_entity_poly.pdbx_seq_one_letter_code
_entity_poly.pdbx_strand_id
1 'polypeptide(L)'
;MSMYFFRPPFIPKDKHDDLAVDILAQTEAEIWLPFAHELLEWLQDRNWPVAPLIAEVLKEELPQLEKEIAHILQTEDGHWKYDLLMLFEANWPPNWQQMLAPLVFRPSRLDWEAEVDQIASEIYFAPFNMEEVQGLSWRPMEEGHPLAEKLQERFSTELLASQEEPKNWPKWRGRLQFELAQELGLDILVHYH
;
A
#
# COMPACT_ATOMS: atom_id res chain seq x y z
N MET A 1 -5.67 2.10 -41.41
CA MET A 1 -6.33 3.30 -40.83
C MET A 1 -5.58 3.60 -39.54
N SER A 2 -4.72 4.61 -39.51
CA SER A 2 -3.96 4.96 -38.30
C SER A 2 -4.92 5.65 -37.34
N MET A 3 -5.36 4.96 -36.28
CA MET A 3 -6.09 5.59 -35.18
C MET A 3 -5.08 6.48 -34.44
N TYR A 4 -5.09 7.77 -34.75
CA TYR A 4 -4.47 8.75 -33.86
C TYR A 4 -5.29 8.72 -32.57
N PHE A 5 -4.77 8.03 -31.55
CA PHE A 5 -5.27 8.18 -30.19
C PHE A 5 -5.06 9.64 -29.81
N PHE A 6 -6.16 10.37 -29.63
CA PHE A 6 -6.11 11.70 -29.04
C PHE A 6 -5.62 11.52 -27.61
N ARG A 7 -4.37 11.90 -27.33
CA ARG A 7 -3.86 12.03 -25.97
C ARG A 7 -4.39 13.35 -25.42
N PRO A 8 -5.24 13.34 -24.37
CA PRO A 8 -5.71 14.57 -23.77
C PRO A 8 -4.55 15.45 -23.31
N PRO A 9 -4.71 16.78 -23.35
CA PRO A 9 -3.62 17.71 -23.01
C PRO A 9 -3.26 17.70 -21.52
N PHE A 10 -4.11 17.13 -20.66
CA PHE A 10 -3.85 16.96 -19.23
C PHE A 10 -3.04 15.71 -18.89
N ILE A 11 -2.68 14.87 -19.88
CA ILE A 11 -1.81 13.72 -19.65
C ILE A 11 -0.37 14.11 -19.98
N PRO A 12 0.56 14.08 -19.02
CA PRO A 12 1.96 14.43 -19.24
C PRO A 12 2.56 13.65 -20.41
N LYS A 13 3.49 14.26 -21.14
CA LYS A 13 4.25 13.57 -22.21
C LYS A 13 5.62 13.12 -21.75
N ASP A 14 6.15 13.76 -20.71
CA ASP A 14 7.39 13.42 -20.05
C ASP A 14 7.34 13.87 -18.58
N LYS A 15 8.35 13.46 -17.80
CA LYS A 15 8.43 13.69 -16.35
C LYS A 15 8.57 15.16 -15.93
N HIS A 16 8.75 16.09 -16.87
CA HIS A 16 8.85 17.54 -16.67
C HIS A 16 7.72 18.32 -17.36
N ASP A 17 6.64 17.65 -17.78
CA ASP A 17 5.52 18.30 -18.46
C ASP A 17 4.58 19.02 -17.48
N ASP A 18 5.10 20.10 -16.87
CA ASP A 18 4.37 20.94 -15.91
C ASP A 18 3.09 21.52 -16.52
N LEU A 19 3.08 21.76 -17.83
CA LEU A 19 1.91 22.28 -18.54
C LEU A 19 0.75 21.28 -18.52
N ALA A 20 1.00 19.99 -18.70
CA ALA A 20 -0.05 18.98 -18.62
C ALA A 20 -0.66 18.91 -17.21
N VAL A 21 0.18 19.04 -16.18
CA VAL A 21 -0.25 19.10 -14.78
C VAL A 21 -1.12 20.33 -14.51
N ASP A 22 -0.72 21.51 -15.00
CA ASP A 22 -1.51 22.73 -14.88
C ASP A 22 -2.89 22.60 -15.55
N ILE A 23 -2.96 21.90 -16.69
CA ILE A 23 -4.22 21.63 -17.39
C ILE A 23 -5.04 20.61 -16.58
N LEU A 24 -4.42 19.56 -16.05
CA LEU A 24 -5.08 18.56 -15.21
C LEU A 24 -5.74 19.22 -13.98
N ALA A 25 -5.01 20.09 -13.28
CA ALA A 25 -5.51 20.81 -12.10
C ALA A 25 -6.71 21.73 -12.39
N GLN A 26 -6.90 22.14 -13.65
CA GLN A 26 -8.03 22.97 -14.10
C GLN A 26 -9.14 22.16 -14.77
N THR A 27 -8.94 20.85 -14.94
CA THR A 27 -9.88 19.95 -15.62
C THR A 27 -10.85 19.36 -14.60
N GLU A 28 -12.15 19.41 -14.90
CA GLU A 28 -13.18 18.77 -14.07
C GLU A 28 -12.94 17.25 -13.95
N ALA A 29 -13.21 16.69 -12.77
CA ALA A 29 -12.98 15.28 -12.48
C ALA A 29 -13.65 14.36 -13.50
N GLU A 30 -14.88 14.67 -13.88
CA GLU A 30 -15.68 13.91 -14.84
C GLU A 30 -15.00 13.80 -16.22
N ILE A 31 -14.11 14.74 -16.56
CA ILE A 31 -13.39 14.77 -17.83
C ILE A 31 -12.13 13.89 -17.77
N TRP A 32 -11.38 13.92 -16.66
CA TRP A 32 -10.12 13.19 -16.56
C TRP A 32 -10.27 11.78 -15.95
N LEU A 33 -11.33 11.50 -15.17
CA LEU A 33 -11.60 10.18 -14.58
C LEU A 33 -11.57 9.00 -15.58
N PRO A 34 -12.08 9.14 -16.83
CA PRO A 34 -11.93 8.08 -17.84
C PRO A 34 -10.47 7.72 -18.18
N PHE A 35 -9.51 8.58 -17.83
CA PHE A 35 -8.08 8.42 -18.03
C PHE A 35 -7.32 8.17 -16.71
N ALA A 36 -8.04 7.90 -15.61
CA ALA A 36 -7.47 7.72 -14.28
C ALA A 36 -6.30 6.73 -14.25
N HIS A 37 -6.42 5.58 -14.92
CA HIS A 37 -5.34 4.59 -14.97
C HIS A 37 -4.06 5.15 -15.63
N GLU A 38 -4.19 5.86 -16.76
CA GLU A 38 -3.06 6.49 -17.47
C GLU A 38 -2.44 7.61 -16.63
N LEU A 39 -3.23 8.34 -15.84
CA LEU A 39 -2.71 9.32 -14.89
C LEU A 39 -1.98 8.65 -13.71
N LEU A 40 -2.48 7.53 -13.20
CA LEU A 40 -1.84 6.77 -12.14
C LEU A 40 -0.50 6.13 -12.57
N GLU A 41 -0.30 5.85 -13.87
CA GLU A 41 1.00 5.41 -14.41
C GLU A 41 2.10 6.46 -14.19
N TRP A 42 1.75 7.75 -14.13
CA TRP A 42 2.69 8.82 -13.81
C TRP A 42 3.11 8.86 -12.34
N LEU A 43 2.53 7.99 -11.51
CA LEU A 43 2.88 7.81 -10.10
C LEU A 43 3.81 6.61 -9.86
N GLN A 44 4.26 5.92 -10.93
CA GLN A 44 5.20 4.79 -10.84
C GLN A 44 6.58 5.15 -10.27
N ASP A 45 6.99 6.42 -10.42
CA ASP A 45 8.24 6.94 -9.87
C ASP A 45 7.95 8.29 -9.22
N ARG A 46 7.87 8.30 -7.89
CA ARG A 46 7.59 9.53 -7.11
C ARG A 46 8.69 10.59 -7.26
N ASN A 47 9.86 10.24 -7.82
CA ASN A 47 10.93 11.20 -8.08
C ASN A 47 10.73 11.94 -9.40
N TRP A 48 9.76 11.55 -10.24
CA TRP A 48 9.36 12.36 -11.38
C TRP A 48 8.75 13.68 -10.87
N PRO A 49 9.22 14.84 -11.34
CA PRO A 49 8.70 16.13 -10.88
C PRO A 49 7.17 16.28 -11.00
N VAL A 50 6.57 15.66 -12.02
CA VAL A 50 5.11 15.67 -12.21
C VAL A 50 4.35 14.74 -11.26
N ALA A 51 4.96 13.68 -10.72
CA ALA A 51 4.28 12.67 -9.91
C ALA A 51 3.60 13.24 -8.64
N PRO A 52 4.29 13.98 -7.75
CA PRO A 52 3.63 14.56 -6.58
C PRO A 52 2.57 15.59 -6.95
N LEU A 53 2.72 16.30 -8.08
CA LEU A 53 1.74 17.28 -8.53
C LEU A 53 0.46 16.61 -9.07
N ILE A 54 0.61 15.48 -9.77
CA ILE A 54 -0.53 14.68 -10.23
C ILE A 54 -1.25 14.05 -9.03
N ALA A 55 -0.49 13.47 -8.10
CA ALA A 55 -1.07 12.90 -6.87
C ALA A 55 -1.89 13.94 -6.09
N GLU A 56 -1.42 15.18 -6.02
CA GLU A 56 -2.14 16.29 -5.39
C GLU A 56 -3.48 16.61 -6.07
N VAL A 57 -3.61 16.46 -7.38
CA VAL A 57 -4.90 16.61 -8.08
C VAL A 57 -5.80 15.39 -7.85
N LEU A 58 -5.24 14.19 -7.94
CA LEU A 58 -5.99 12.94 -7.81
C LEU A 58 -6.52 12.70 -6.39
N LYS A 59 -5.86 13.24 -5.36
CA LYS A 59 -6.20 12.96 -3.96
C LYS A 59 -7.65 13.32 -3.60
N GLU A 60 -8.18 14.40 -4.19
CA GLU A 60 -9.54 14.89 -3.92
C GLU A 60 -10.61 13.89 -4.38
N GLU A 61 -10.25 13.06 -5.36
CA GLU A 61 -11.14 12.08 -5.98
C GLU A 61 -10.76 10.63 -5.65
N LEU A 62 -9.91 10.40 -4.63
CA LEU A 62 -9.50 9.04 -4.22
C LEU A 62 -10.67 8.05 -4.13
N PRO A 63 -11.83 8.37 -3.50
CA PRO A 63 -12.96 7.44 -3.45
C PRO A 63 -13.45 6.95 -4.83
N GLN A 64 -13.25 7.74 -5.89
CA GLN A 64 -13.66 7.43 -7.26
C GLN A 64 -12.60 6.58 -8.00
N LEU A 65 -11.39 6.50 -7.45
CA LEU A 65 -10.24 5.76 -7.98
C LEU A 65 -10.07 4.37 -7.34
N GLU A 66 -11.03 3.93 -6.52
CA GLU A 66 -10.94 2.67 -5.75
C GLU A 66 -10.58 1.47 -6.63
N LYS A 67 -11.22 1.37 -7.80
CA LYS A 67 -11.04 0.24 -8.70
C LYS A 67 -9.65 0.25 -9.34
N GLU A 68 -9.19 1.41 -9.79
CA GLU A 68 -7.90 1.60 -10.45
C GLU A 68 -6.74 1.39 -9.46
N ILE A 69 -6.88 1.90 -8.24
CA ILE A 69 -5.90 1.70 -7.16
C ILE A 69 -5.88 0.23 -6.74
N ALA A 70 -7.04 -0.41 -6.53
CA ALA A 70 -7.10 -1.84 -6.22
C ALA A 70 -6.44 -2.69 -7.30
N HIS A 71 -6.58 -2.29 -8.57
CA HIS A 71 -5.90 -2.97 -9.68
C HIS A 71 -4.38 -2.83 -9.58
N ILE A 72 -3.85 -1.64 -9.33
CA ILE A 72 -2.40 -1.39 -9.18
C ILE A 72 -1.84 -2.19 -8.00
N LEU A 73 -2.51 -2.20 -6.86
CA LEU A 73 -2.08 -2.96 -5.67
C LEU A 73 -2.04 -4.49 -5.88
N GLN A 74 -2.72 -5.00 -6.92
CA GLN A 74 -2.71 -6.41 -7.31
C GLN A 74 -1.66 -6.74 -8.40
N THR A 75 -0.97 -5.75 -8.97
CA THR A 75 0.08 -5.99 -9.97
C THR A 75 1.33 -6.62 -9.34
N GLU A 76 2.30 -6.98 -10.17
CA GLU A 76 3.63 -7.43 -9.71
C GLU A 76 4.64 -6.27 -9.59
N ASP A 77 4.21 -5.03 -9.83
CA ASP A 77 5.08 -3.86 -9.76
C ASP A 77 5.16 -3.31 -8.33
N GLY A 78 6.06 -3.87 -7.52
CA GLY A 78 6.27 -3.45 -6.14
C GLY A 78 6.69 -1.98 -6.01
N HIS A 79 7.46 -1.44 -6.97
CA HIS A 79 7.88 -0.04 -6.93
C HIS A 79 6.71 0.91 -7.16
N TRP A 80 5.84 0.61 -8.13
CA TRP A 80 4.63 1.40 -8.35
C TRP A 80 3.73 1.37 -7.12
N LYS A 81 3.52 0.20 -6.50
CA LYS A 81 2.74 0.12 -5.26
C LYS A 81 3.35 0.96 -4.15
N TYR A 82 4.65 0.84 -3.93
CA TYR A 82 5.35 1.59 -2.88
C TYR A 82 5.19 3.10 -3.10
N ASP A 83 5.48 3.59 -4.31
CA ASP A 83 5.39 5.01 -4.61
C ASP A 83 3.95 5.53 -4.56
N LEU A 84 2.97 4.72 -5.00
CA LEU A 84 1.54 5.03 -4.85
C LEU A 84 1.14 5.17 -3.37
N LEU A 85 1.55 4.22 -2.51
CA LEU A 85 1.28 4.26 -1.07
C LEU A 85 1.92 5.49 -0.43
N MET A 86 3.18 5.79 -0.75
CA MET A 86 3.92 6.95 -0.25
C MET A 86 3.32 8.29 -0.69
N LEU A 87 2.86 8.40 -1.94
CA LEU A 87 2.28 9.63 -2.47
C LEU A 87 0.94 9.96 -1.82
N PHE A 88 0.17 8.94 -1.42
CA PHE A 88 -1.15 9.14 -0.82
C PHE A 88 -1.20 9.02 0.71
N GLU A 89 -0.21 8.40 1.37
CA GLU A 89 -0.06 8.14 2.81
C GLU A 89 -1.19 8.64 3.75
N ALA A 90 -1.23 9.94 4.07
CA ALA A 90 -2.19 10.50 5.03
C ALA A 90 -3.64 10.65 4.49
N ASN A 91 -3.83 10.49 3.19
CA ASN A 91 -5.10 10.68 2.47
C ASN A 91 -5.82 9.37 2.16
N TRP A 92 -5.27 8.21 2.55
CA TRP A 92 -5.92 6.92 2.30
C TRP A 92 -7.30 6.84 2.96
N PRO A 93 -8.38 6.55 2.21
CA PRO A 93 -9.72 6.44 2.77
C PRO A 93 -9.78 5.34 3.85
N PRO A 94 -10.35 5.59 5.05
CA PRO A 94 -10.40 4.59 6.12
C PRO A 94 -11.12 3.30 5.74
N ASN A 95 -12.11 3.37 4.83
CA ASN A 95 -12.84 2.20 4.33
C ASN A 95 -12.01 1.31 3.39
N TRP A 96 -10.81 1.73 2.97
CA TRP A 96 -9.92 0.95 2.10
C TRP A 96 -8.95 0.05 2.88
N GLN A 97 -9.06 -0.04 4.20
CA GLN A 97 -8.26 -0.97 5.00
C GLN A 97 -8.28 -2.41 4.46
N GLN A 98 -9.41 -2.89 3.95
CA GLN A 98 -9.50 -4.23 3.36
C GLN A 98 -8.68 -4.39 2.08
N MET A 99 -8.47 -3.30 1.33
CA MET A 99 -7.62 -3.28 0.14
C MET A 99 -6.13 -3.39 0.49
N LEU A 100 -5.72 -2.81 1.61
CA LEU A 100 -4.34 -2.86 2.12
C LEU A 100 -4.03 -4.16 2.88
N ALA A 101 -5.04 -4.82 3.44
CA ALA A 101 -4.87 -6.03 4.24
C ALA A 101 -4.01 -7.12 3.55
N PRO A 102 -4.17 -7.45 2.25
CA PRO A 102 -3.29 -8.41 1.59
C PRO A 102 -1.81 -8.01 1.63
N LEU A 103 -1.48 -6.73 1.43
CA LEU A 103 -0.10 -6.23 1.46
C LEU A 103 0.53 -6.30 2.87
N VAL A 104 -0.30 -6.22 3.92
CA VAL A 104 0.13 -6.28 5.34
C VAL A 104 0.22 -7.72 5.88
N PHE A 105 -0.71 -8.57 5.46
CA PHE A 105 -0.87 -9.91 6.05
C PHE A 105 -0.36 -11.03 5.15
N ARG A 106 -0.31 -10.83 3.82
CA ARG A 106 0.16 -11.78 2.81
C ARG A 106 0.91 -11.08 1.64
N PRO A 107 1.90 -10.21 1.93
CA PRO A 107 2.72 -9.62 0.88
C PRO A 107 3.42 -10.70 0.04
N SER A 108 3.52 -10.46 -1.26
CA SER A 108 4.32 -11.29 -2.16
C SER A 108 5.82 -11.01 -1.99
N ARG A 109 6.68 -11.85 -2.59
CA ARG A 109 8.12 -11.59 -2.65
C ARG A 109 8.45 -10.21 -3.24
N LEU A 110 7.73 -9.79 -4.28
CA LEU A 110 7.97 -8.50 -4.96
C LEU A 110 7.54 -7.31 -4.10
N ASP A 111 6.49 -7.49 -3.28
CA ASP A 111 6.07 -6.48 -2.31
C ASP A 111 7.17 -6.27 -1.24
N TRP A 112 7.85 -7.33 -0.80
CA TRP A 112 8.97 -7.21 0.15
C TRP A 112 10.20 -6.56 -0.43
N GLU A 113 10.58 -6.96 -1.65
CA GLU A 113 11.77 -6.41 -2.31
C GLU A 113 11.65 -4.90 -2.52
N ALA A 114 10.42 -4.40 -2.64
CA ALA A 114 10.10 -2.99 -2.74
C ALA A 114 9.61 -2.35 -1.43
N GLU A 115 9.64 -3.06 -0.31
CA GLU A 115 9.23 -2.57 1.03
C GLU A 115 7.75 -2.11 1.12
N VAL A 116 6.89 -2.62 0.23
CA VAL A 116 5.46 -2.29 0.17
C VAL A 116 4.73 -2.69 1.45
N ASP A 117 5.12 -3.82 2.06
CA ASP A 117 4.52 -4.33 3.29
C ASP A 117 4.74 -3.39 4.48
N GLN A 118 5.88 -2.69 4.51
CA GLN A 118 6.22 -1.75 5.58
C GLN A 118 5.32 -0.52 5.51
N ILE A 119 5.30 0.18 4.38
CA ILE A 119 4.46 1.36 4.19
C ILE A 119 2.96 1.02 4.25
N ALA A 120 2.54 -0.13 3.73
CA ALA A 120 1.16 -0.59 3.86
C ALA A 120 0.77 -0.82 5.32
N SER A 121 1.70 -1.33 6.15
CA SER A 121 1.46 -1.51 7.59
C SER A 121 1.34 -0.18 8.30
N GLU A 122 2.21 0.79 7.99
CA GLU A 122 2.12 2.15 8.55
C GLU A 122 0.77 2.77 8.26
N ILE A 123 0.31 2.75 7.01
CA ILE A 123 -0.99 3.30 6.61
C ILE A 123 -2.15 2.51 7.24
N TYR A 124 -2.11 1.18 7.19
CA TYR A 124 -3.16 0.33 7.73
C TYR A 124 -3.34 0.54 9.23
N PHE A 125 -2.23 0.74 9.95
CA PHE A 125 -2.24 0.93 11.39
C PHE A 125 -2.27 2.40 11.85
N ALA A 126 -2.10 3.39 10.96
CA ALA A 126 -2.10 4.82 11.30
C ALA A 126 -3.33 5.30 12.10
N PRO A 127 -4.56 4.80 11.87
CA PRO A 127 -5.72 5.17 12.70
C PRO A 127 -5.62 4.71 14.16
N PHE A 128 -4.69 3.81 14.48
CA PHE A 128 -4.44 3.34 15.85
C PHE A 128 -3.27 4.13 16.45
N ASN A 129 -3.41 4.57 17.71
CA ASN A 129 -2.38 5.35 18.37
C ASN A 129 -1.09 4.52 18.58
N MET A 130 -0.04 4.82 17.81
CA MET A 130 1.23 4.10 17.83
C MET A 130 2.03 4.27 19.13
N GLU A 131 1.74 5.29 19.96
CA GLU A 131 2.33 5.40 21.30
C GLU A 131 1.90 4.25 22.24
N GLU A 132 0.76 3.61 21.98
CA GLU A 132 0.35 2.41 22.70
C GLU A 132 0.96 1.12 22.11
N VAL A 133 1.58 1.18 20.93
CA VAL A 133 2.04 0.02 20.12
C VAL A 133 3.57 -0.13 20.16
N GLN A 134 4.24 0.42 21.17
CA GLN A 134 5.70 0.31 21.30
C GLN A 134 6.18 -1.16 21.33
N GLY A 135 7.05 -1.53 20.39
CA GLY A 135 7.86 -2.77 20.45
C GLY A 135 7.84 -3.73 19.25
N LEU A 136 7.50 -3.31 18.02
CA LEU A 136 7.46 -4.21 16.87
C LEU A 136 8.49 -3.85 15.79
N SER A 137 9.62 -4.56 15.82
CA SER A 137 10.51 -4.71 14.66
C SER A 137 9.82 -5.63 13.66
N TRP A 138 9.18 -5.05 12.65
CA TRP A 138 8.60 -5.79 11.53
C TRP A 138 9.71 -6.26 10.59
N ARG A 139 9.84 -7.57 10.40
CA ARG A 139 10.44 -8.14 9.19
C ARG A 139 9.53 -9.25 8.70
N PRO A 140 9.05 -9.18 7.46
CA PRO A 140 8.29 -10.28 6.89
C PRO A 140 9.22 -11.47 6.61
N MET A 141 8.64 -12.67 6.64
CA MET A 141 9.35 -13.94 6.45
C MET A 141 9.02 -14.50 5.07
N GLU A 142 10.04 -15.01 4.35
CA GLU A 142 9.94 -15.52 2.98
C GLU A 142 8.69 -16.39 2.70
N GLU A 143 8.16 -16.36 1.48
CA GLU A 143 7.00 -17.17 1.09
C GLU A 143 7.41 -18.66 1.13
N GLY A 144 6.67 -19.48 1.88
CA GLY A 144 7.06 -20.84 2.23
C GLY A 144 7.93 -20.97 3.50
N HIS A 145 8.20 -19.86 4.20
CA HIS A 145 8.84 -19.91 5.51
C HIS A 145 7.86 -20.53 6.53
N PRO A 146 8.24 -21.61 7.24
CA PRO A 146 7.34 -22.37 8.11
C PRO A 146 6.63 -21.52 9.16
N LEU A 147 7.24 -20.41 9.58
CA LEU A 147 6.66 -19.51 10.55
C LEU A 147 5.65 -18.54 9.94
N ALA A 148 5.80 -18.13 8.67
CA ALA A 148 4.82 -17.28 7.99
C ALA A 148 3.49 -18.03 7.82
N GLU A 149 3.57 -19.28 7.35
CA GLU A 149 2.40 -20.15 7.15
C GLU A 149 1.69 -20.44 8.47
N LYS A 150 2.44 -20.80 9.52
CA LYS A 150 1.86 -21.04 10.85
C LYS A 150 1.32 -19.78 11.51
N LEU A 151 1.97 -18.63 11.30
CA LEU A 151 1.47 -17.35 11.79
C LEU A 151 0.12 -17.04 11.18
N GLN A 152 -0.02 -17.21 9.88
CA GLN A 152 -1.29 -17.00 9.20
C GLN A 152 -2.39 -17.93 9.72
N GLU A 153 -2.11 -19.21 9.89
CA GLU A 153 -3.07 -20.20 10.41
C GLU A 153 -3.49 -19.90 11.84
N ARG A 154 -2.53 -19.67 12.75
CA ARG A 154 -2.78 -19.39 14.16
C ARG A 154 -3.42 -18.03 14.37
N PHE A 155 -2.95 -16.99 13.69
CA PHE A 155 -3.57 -15.67 13.71
C PHE A 155 -5.01 -15.74 13.21
N SER A 156 -5.29 -16.45 12.10
CA SER A 156 -6.66 -16.56 11.61
C SER A 156 -7.56 -17.32 12.59
N THR A 157 -7.08 -18.41 13.18
CA THR A 157 -7.86 -19.27 14.06
C THR A 157 -8.09 -18.63 15.42
N GLU A 158 -7.05 -18.07 16.03
CA GLU A 158 -7.18 -17.40 17.32
C GLU A 158 -7.86 -16.04 17.19
N LEU A 159 -7.76 -15.32 16.05
CA LEU A 159 -8.48 -14.06 15.85
C LEU A 159 -9.97 -14.33 15.80
N LEU A 160 -10.39 -15.36 15.03
CA LEU A 160 -11.78 -15.82 14.95
C LEU A 160 -12.33 -16.31 16.29
N ALA A 161 -11.46 -16.86 17.15
CA ALA A 161 -11.82 -17.30 18.50
C ALA A 161 -11.73 -16.18 19.56
N SER A 162 -11.00 -15.10 19.29
CA SER A 162 -10.80 -13.97 20.19
C SER A 162 -11.88 -12.90 19.99
N GLN A 163 -12.14 -12.12 21.04
CA GLN A 163 -12.83 -10.83 20.93
C GLN A 163 -11.83 -9.67 20.95
N GLU A 164 -10.60 -9.90 20.47
CA GLU A 164 -9.51 -8.96 20.65
C GLU A 164 -9.75 -7.68 19.84
N GLU A 165 -9.65 -6.53 20.50
CA GLU A 165 -9.90 -5.24 19.86
C GLU A 165 -8.80 -4.92 18.83
N PRO A 166 -9.14 -4.33 17.66
CA PRO A 166 -8.18 -4.00 16.60
C PRO A 166 -6.91 -3.27 17.07
N LYS A 167 -7.04 -2.39 18.07
CA LYS A 167 -5.91 -1.65 18.66
C LYS A 167 -4.84 -2.55 19.30
N ASN A 168 -5.19 -3.78 19.69
CA ASN A 168 -4.29 -4.73 20.33
C ASN A 168 -3.69 -5.75 19.36
N TRP A 169 -4.17 -5.79 18.11
CA TRP A 169 -3.74 -6.77 17.11
C TRP A 169 -2.24 -6.74 16.81
N PRO A 170 -1.53 -5.60 16.80
CA PRO A 170 -0.08 -5.60 16.62
C PRO A 170 0.66 -6.33 17.74
N LYS A 171 0.33 -6.02 19.01
CA LYS A 171 0.92 -6.70 20.18
C LYS A 171 0.61 -8.18 20.18
N TRP A 172 -0.62 -8.50 19.82
CA TRP A 172 -1.11 -9.86 19.73
C TRP A 172 -0.39 -10.65 18.61
N ARG A 173 -0.20 -10.04 17.43
CA ARG A 173 0.55 -10.63 16.31
C ARG A 173 2.03 -10.81 16.65
N GLY A 174 2.66 -9.82 17.30
CA GLY A 174 4.04 -9.93 17.77
C GLY A 174 4.23 -11.05 18.79
N ARG A 175 3.28 -11.22 19.73
CA ARG A 175 3.25 -12.35 20.66
C ARG A 175 3.16 -13.67 19.91
N LEU A 176 2.22 -13.79 18.98
CA LEU A 176 2.05 -14.99 18.16
C LEU A 176 3.29 -15.34 17.34
N GLN A 177 3.93 -14.32 16.76
CA GLN A 177 5.18 -14.47 16.00
C GLN A 177 6.29 -15.01 16.89
N PHE A 178 6.44 -14.48 18.10
CA PHE A 178 7.40 -14.96 19.08
C PHE A 178 7.10 -16.40 19.54
N GLU A 179 5.84 -16.71 19.88
CA GLU A 179 5.43 -18.05 20.32
C GLU A 179 5.68 -19.10 19.25
N LEU A 180 5.25 -18.84 18.02
CA LEU A 180 5.43 -19.77 16.91
C LEU A 180 6.89 -19.94 16.50
N ALA A 181 7.72 -18.91 16.68
CA ALA A 181 9.15 -19.02 16.46
C ALA A 181 9.81 -20.01 17.41
N GLN A 182 9.46 -19.91 18.70
CA GLN A 182 9.92 -20.83 19.73
C GLN A 182 9.46 -22.26 19.43
N GLU A 183 8.21 -22.43 19.00
CA GLU A 183 7.67 -23.75 18.62
C GLU A 183 8.38 -24.37 17.41
N LEU A 184 8.83 -23.53 16.47
CA LEU A 184 9.54 -23.97 15.27
C LEU A 184 11.05 -24.08 15.46
N GLY A 185 11.57 -23.74 16.64
CA GLY A 185 13.01 -23.72 16.92
C GLY A 185 13.76 -22.69 16.07
N LEU A 186 13.09 -21.61 15.66
CA LEU A 186 13.67 -20.55 14.84
C LEU A 186 14.29 -19.48 15.74
N ASP A 187 15.52 -19.12 15.42
CA ASP A 187 16.25 -18.07 16.13
C ASP A 187 15.82 -16.71 15.57
N ILE A 188 14.75 -16.15 16.12
CA ILE A 188 14.34 -14.79 15.78
C ILE A 188 15.10 -13.85 16.69
N LEU A 189 16.09 -13.18 16.12
CA LEU A 189 16.64 -11.98 16.72
C LEU A 189 15.55 -10.91 16.70
N VAL A 190 14.75 -10.86 17.77
CA VAL A 190 13.91 -9.72 18.09
C VAL A 190 14.88 -8.59 18.47
N HIS A 191 15.37 -7.86 17.48
CA HIS A 191 16.11 -6.64 17.73
C HIS A 191 15.12 -5.61 18.25
N TYR A 192 15.07 -5.47 19.58
CA TYR A 192 14.43 -4.35 20.26
C TYR A 192 15.28 -3.10 20.02
N HIS A 193 14.86 -2.26 19.10
CA HIS A 193 15.25 -0.85 19.06
C HIS A 193 14.02 0.02 18.85
#